data_AF-A0A928H5B1-F1
#
_entry.id   AF-A0A928H5B1-F1
#
_cell.length_a   1.000
_cell.length_b   1.000
_cell.length_c   1.000
_cell.angle_alpha   90.00
_cell.angle_beta   90.00
_cell.angle_gamma   90.00
#
_symmetry.space_group_name_H-M   'P 1'
#
loop_
_entity.id
_entity.type
_entity.pdbx_description
1 polymer ?
#
loop_
_entity_poly.entity_id
_entity_poly.type
_entity_poly.pdbx_seq_one_letter_code
_entity_poly.pdbx_strand_id
1 'polypeptide(L)'
;MIKMNDFTENIRQKMIAERFSIWRNFLLDLEMTAEKHTVVRFPNCASYIFSTANIFWLVDPSFNYFDCKEDDIELNEIASLINQKISFAIITHLHPDHCQSQLVKKIDDPSFRWIVSSRFADEFNYRYGVGFDQMIILKDGESTVLHDIRITAECGYHNEAGKTGYPSCSYNIELPDGIKIFMPADIRDFSAGIPDMSEVDYTFGHIFLGRDDANGKDFSQLYDFVDFITRRKCGSVILTHLYELGRLSHDLWTHRHAVMAEAEIRKKDPEIKVYVPHFGEALHLCGKIEKYPAVFKKWSKKEQDEFLANLGISVKKEHELYMERAIAENIPVVEWNCIAVRKVAPGLRMEQLKKWRKAGGRLLSMHMPDMFFENDADAEKLFAETLQTVIDAECDRVTIHVPRIPLEQMEHDLDRIAEIYAEKLHVLIDNKIAVGIENLHMKPHYQPDMTRPFGFIPEECITFVEKLRKLTGSLLWGCHFDSGHAYSNYPYSEKYDTAKWLEMCGNYLNGLHLHQFECMVTPGKNHLSGHTHICSGNTGHPNMYWIFEAWQNGIFHAPMILEIHNGRESNPFSSLQRIKRMIEL
;
A
#
# COMPACT_ATOMS: atom_id res chain seq x y z
N MET A 1 -12.25 23.36 -21.55
CA MET A 1 -11.98 24.08 -20.29
C MET A 1 -13.17 23.85 -19.36
N ILE A 2 -13.13 22.77 -18.57
CA ILE A 2 -13.98 22.68 -17.37
C ILE A 2 -13.45 23.78 -16.43
N LYS A 3 -14.31 24.64 -15.90
CA LYS A 3 -13.88 25.73 -15.04
C LYS A 3 -13.18 25.15 -13.82
N MET A 4 -11.99 25.65 -13.47
CA MET A 4 -11.15 25.20 -12.36
C MET A 4 -11.90 25.15 -11.01
N ASN A 5 -12.99 25.92 -10.88
CA ASN A 5 -13.89 25.88 -9.72
C ASN A 5 -14.63 24.54 -9.55
N ASP A 6 -15.04 23.87 -10.63
CA ASP A 6 -15.89 22.67 -10.53
C ASP A 6 -15.09 21.46 -10.01
N PHE A 7 -13.81 21.35 -10.39
CA PHE A 7 -12.93 20.26 -9.95
C PHE A 7 -12.57 20.37 -8.46
N THR A 8 -12.22 21.57 -8.02
CA THR A 8 -11.90 21.86 -6.62
C THR A 8 -13.10 21.62 -5.71
N GLU A 9 -14.29 22.08 -6.13
CA GLU A 9 -15.51 21.87 -5.37
C GLU A 9 -15.87 20.38 -5.28
N ASN A 10 -15.69 19.61 -6.35
CA ASN A 10 -15.88 18.16 -6.32
C ASN A 10 -14.94 17.45 -5.32
N ILE A 11 -13.68 17.88 -5.21
CA ILE A 11 -12.75 17.32 -4.21
C ILE A 11 -13.22 17.66 -2.80
N ARG A 12 -13.69 18.88 -2.55
CA ARG A 12 -14.22 19.28 -1.24
C ARG A 12 -15.44 18.47 -0.85
N GLN A 13 -16.40 18.33 -1.76
CA GLN A 13 -17.59 17.51 -1.54
C GLN A 13 -17.22 16.05 -1.26
N LYS A 14 -16.23 15.51 -1.98
CA LYS A 14 -15.69 14.18 -1.72
C LYS A 14 -15.04 14.06 -0.34
N MET A 15 -14.18 15.01 0.04
CA MET A 15 -13.56 15.05 1.37
C MET A 15 -14.61 15.10 2.48
N ILE A 16 -15.64 15.93 2.32
CA ILE A 16 -16.75 16.01 3.27
C ILE A 16 -17.50 14.68 3.33
N ALA A 17 -17.84 14.07 2.19
CA ALA A 17 -18.59 12.82 2.14
C ALA A 17 -17.82 11.62 2.72
N GLU A 18 -16.50 11.57 2.52
CA GLU A 18 -15.66 10.44 2.93
C GLU A 18 -15.01 10.64 4.31
N ARG A 19 -15.07 11.86 4.90
CA ARG A 19 -14.36 12.18 6.17
C ARG A 19 -14.63 11.16 7.27
N PHE A 20 -15.89 10.76 7.44
CA PHE A 20 -16.29 9.91 8.55
C PHE A 20 -15.74 8.50 8.39
N SER A 21 -15.92 7.90 7.21
CA SER A 21 -15.39 6.57 6.94
C SER A 21 -13.86 6.55 7.01
N ILE A 22 -13.18 7.59 6.53
CA ILE A 22 -11.72 7.71 6.61
C ILE A 22 -11.25 7.75 8.06
N TRP A 23 -11.74 8.70 8.86
CA TRP A 23 -11.37 8.84 10.27
C TRP A 23 -11.68 7.55 11.05
N ARG A 24 -12.89 7.02 10.89
CA ARG A 24 -13.35 5.81 11.57
C ARG A 24 -12.46 4.62 11.23
N ASN A 25 -12.19 4.37 9.95
CA ASN A 25 -11.36 3.25 9.52
C ASN A 25 -9.93 3.40 10.06
N PHE A 26 -9.34 4.58 9.96
CA PHE A 26 -8.00 4.83 10.50
C PHE A 26 -7.89 4.57 12.01
N LEU A 27 -8.88 4.97 12.80
CA LEU A 27 -8.90 4.72 14.24
C LEU A 27 -9.16 3.24 14.56
N LEU A 28 -10.00 2.57 13.79
CA LEU A 28 -10.22 1.12 13.94
C LEU A 28 -8.95 0.32 13.59
N ASP A 29 -8.17 0.80 12.62
CA ASP A 29 -6.99 0.11 12.07
C ASP A 29 -5.68 0.40 12.81
N LEU A 30 -5.69 1.21 13.88
CA LEU A 30 -4.48 1.59 14.63
C LEU A 30 -3.67 0.37 15.10
N GLU A 31 -4.35 -0.55 15.78
CA GLU A 31 -3.76 -1.78 16.31
C GLU A 31 -3.31 -2.74 15.21
N MET A 32 -3.92 -2.67 14.02
CA MET A 32 -3.56 -3.54 12.89
C MET A 32 -2.25 -3.11 12.19
N THR A 33 -1.75 -1.91 12.49
CA THR A 33 -0.46 -1.39 12.01
C THR A 33 0.58 -1.23 13.12
N ALA A 34 0.25 -1.70 14.33
CA ALA A 34 1.13 -1.63 15.49
C ALA A 34 2.28 -2.64 15.34
N GLU A 35 3.26 -2.31 14.51
CA GLU A 35 4.48 -3.09 14.26
C GLU A 35 5.73 -2.28 14.69
N LYS A 36 6.94 -2.80 14.41
CA LYS A 36 8.23 -2.11 14.70
C LYS A 36 8.44 -0.79 13.95
N HIS A 37 7.49 -0.34 13.15
CA HIS A 37 7.59 0.85 12.29
C HIS A 37 6.54 1.88 12.68
N THR A 38 6.85 3.16 12.50
CA THR A 38 5.86 4.21 12.69
C THR A 38 5.02 4.38 11.44
N VAL A 39 3.69 4.45 11.57
CA VAL A 39 2.77 4.79 10.48
C VAL A 39 2.08 6.10 10.80
N VAL A 40 2.10 7.02 9.84
CA VAL A 40 1.31 8.26 9.88
C VAL A 40 0.16 8.17 8.90
N ARG A 41 -1.03 8.57 9.31
CA ARG A 41 -2.25 8.59 8.50
C ARG A 41 -2.74 10.01 8.34
N PHE A 42 -3.31 10.30 7.18
CA PHE A 42 -3.73 11.64 6.77
C PHE A 42 -5.26 11.66 6.62
N PRO A 43 -6.03 11.76 7.72
CA PRO A 43 -7.49 11.81 7.61
C PRO A 43 -8.00 13.06 6.89
N ASN A 44 -7.25 14.17 6.91
CA ASN A 44 -7.53 15.40 6.19
C ASN A 44 -6.21 16.16 5.87
N CYS A 45 -6.28 17.47 5.58
CA CYS A 45 -5.14 18.30 5.19
C CYS A 45 -4.17 18.69 6.32
N ALA A 46 -4.62 18.68 7.58
CA ALA A 46 -3.94 19.30 8.73
C ALA A 46 -3.88 18.41 9.98
N SER A 47 -4.65 17.33 10.04
CA SER A 47 -4.64 16.36 11.14
C SER A 47 -3.83 15.12 10.75
N TYR A 48 -3.05 14.61 11.70
CA TYR A 48 -2.22 13.41 11.52
C TYR A 48 -2.47 12.41 12.63
N ILE A 49 -2.64 11.14 12.26
CA ILE A 49 -2.81 10.03 13.22
C ILE A 49 -1.61 9.11 13.14
N PHE A 50 -0.89 8.97 14.24
CA PHE A 50 0.31 8.15 14.33
C PHE A 50 0.05 6.86 15.08
N SER A 51 0.69 5.80 14.59
CA SER A 51 0.92 4.58 15.34
C SER A 51 2.42 4.29 15.38
N THR A 52 3.00 4.30 16.57
CA THR A 52 4.41 4.03 16.84
C THR A 52 4.48 2.84 17.78
N ALA A 53 4.81 1.66 17.25
CA ALA A 53 4.60 0.41 17.98
C ALA A 53 3.16 0.32 18.50
N ASN A 54 2.97 0.10 19.79
CA ASN A 54 1.67 0.03 20.47
C ASN A 54 1.18 1.39 21.01
N ILE A 55 1.81 2.50 20.63
CA ILE A 55 1.44 3.85 21.06
C ILE A 55 0.75 4.59 19.92
N PHE A 56 -0.46 5.09 20.18
CA PHE A 56 -1.24 5.83 19.20
C PHE A 56 -1.40 7.28 19.65
N TRP A 57 -1.11 8.23 18.75
CA TRP A 57 -1.08 9.65 19.08
C TRP A 57 -1.51 10.51 17.90
N LEU A 58 -1.89 11.75 18.19
CA LEU A 58 -2.45 12.67 17.20
C LEU A 58 -1.62 13.95 17.11
N VAL A 59 -1.72 14.60 15.96
CA VAL A 59 -1.32 15.99 15.78
C VAL A 59 -2.51 16.74 15.19
N ASP A 60 -2.84 17.89 15.79
CA ASP A 60 -3.86 18.81 15.31
C ASP A 60 -5.19 18.13 14.94
N PRO A 61 -5.86 17.44 15.88
CA PRO A 61 -7.10 16.72 15.58
C PRO A 61 -8.25 17.68 15.24
N SER A 62 -8.73 17.59 14.00
CA SER A 62 -9.91 18.29 13.50
C SER A 62 -10.74 17.35 12.63
N PHE A 63 -11.91 16.92 13.11
CA PHE A 63 -12.75 15.98 12.37
C PHE A 63 -13.49 16.69 11.22
N ASN A 64 -14.00 17.87 11.50
CA ASN A 64 -14.78 18.67 10.57
C ASN A 64 -14.36 20.14 10.63
N TYR A 65 -14.28 20.77 9.45
CA TYR A 65 -14.04 22.20 9.34
C TYR A 65 -15.25 23.02 9.78
N PHE A 66 -16.46 22.53 9.49
CA PHE A 66 -17.70 23.19 9.88
C PHE A 66 -18.12 22.78 11.28
N ASP A 67 -18.85 23.68 11.95
CA ASP A 67 -19.44 23.39 13.25
C ASP A 67 -20.37 22.17 13.16
N CYS A 68 -20.01 21.11 13.89
CA CYS A 68 -20.89 19.97 14.14
C CYS A 68 -21.91 20.35 15.23
N LYS A 69 -23.11 19.77 15.13
CA LYS A 69 -24.06 19.82 16.24
C LYS A 69 -23.52 19.02 17.43
N GLU A 70 -23.96 19.36 18.63
CA GLU A 70 -23.50 18.70 19.85
C GLU A 70 -23.83 17.19 19.89
N ASP A 71 -24.94 16.80 19.25
CA ASP A 71 -25.46 15.44 19.09
C ASP A 71 -25.04 14.76 17.77
N ASP A 72 -24.05 15.31 17.06
CA ASP A 72 -23.53 14.74 15.82
C ASP A 72 -22.98 13.32 16.06
N ILE A 73 -23.67 12.33 15.48
CA ILE A 73 -23.39 10.90 15.69
C ILE A 73 -21.97 10.55 15.21
N GLU A 74 -21.54 11.11 14.08
CA GLU A 74 -20.23 10.84 13.51
C GLU A 74 -19.13 11.39 14.43
N LEU A 75 -19.27 12.64 14.86
CA LEU A 75 -18.32 13.26 15.78
C LEU A 75 -18.23 12.50 17.11
N ASN A 76 -19.37 12.07 17.66
CA ASN A 76 -19.42 11.29 18.90
C ASN A 76 -18.71 9.94 18.76
N GLU A 77 -18.87 9.26 17.63
CA GLU A 77 -18.18 8.00 17.36
C GLU A 77 -16.66 8.20 17.21
N ILE A 78 -16.23 9.23 16.48
CA ILE A 78 -14.81 9.56 16.34
C ILE A 78 -14.19 9.89 17.70
N ALA A 79 -14.84 10.73 18.51
CA ALA A 79 -14.35 11.06 19.85
C ALA A 79 -14.26 9.82 20.75
N SER A 80 -15.26 8.93 20.71
CA SER A 80 -15.27 7.67 21.45
C SER A 80 -14.09 6.76 21.07
N LEU A 81 -13.80 6.63 19.77
CA LEU A 81 -12.65 5.85 19.29
C LEU A 81 -11.32 6.48 19.72
N ILE A 82 -11.22 7.82 19.72
CA ILE A 82 -10.03 8.52 20.22
C ILE A 82 -9.83 8.25 21.71
N ASN A 83 -10.86 8.42 22.53
CA ASN A 83 -10.81 8.15 23.98
C ASN A 83 -10.43 6.71 24.32
N GLN A 84 -10.74 5.74 23.45
CA GLN A 84 -10.42 4.33 23.69
C GLN A 84 -8.98 3.95 23.32
N LYS A 85 -8.36 4.65 22.36
CA LYS A 85 -7.16 4.17 21.68
C LYS A 85 -5.98 5.13 21.75
N ILE A 86 -6.24 6.43 21.71
CA ILE A 86 -5.19 7.44 21.57
C ILE A 86 -4.68 7.85 22.94
N SER A 87 -3.36 7.87 23.12
CA SER A 87 -2.74 8.23 24.39
C SER A 87 -2.52 9.73 24.56
N PHE A 88 -2.22 10.45 23.48
CA PHE A 88 -2.01 11.90 23.53
C PHE A 88 -2.20 12.58 22.18
N ALA A 89 -2.36 13.91 22.21
CA ALA A 89 -2.32 14.77 21.03
C ALA A 89 -1.34 15.93 21.21
N ILE A 90 -0.69 16.32 20.13
CA ILE A 90 0.12 17.54 20.03
C ILE A 90 -0.69 18.61 19.29
N ILE A 91 -0.75 19.81 19.86
CA ILE A 91 -1.33 20.98 19.20
C ILE A 91 -0.22 21.91 18.74
N THR A 92 -0.21 22.25 17.46
CA THR A 92 0.75 23.17 16.86
C THR A 92 0.28 24.62 16.91
N HIS A 93 -1.02 24.86 16.72
CA HIS A 93 -1.66 26.17 16.85
C HIS A 93 -3.20 26.04 16.90
N LEU A 94 -3.89 27.13 17.24
CA LEU A 94 -5.31 27.15 17.56
C LEU A 94 -6.21 27.63 16.41
N HIS A 95 -6.01 27.16 15.19
CA HIS A 95 -6.96 27.39 14.09
C HIS A 95 -8.03 26.29 14.03
N PRO A 96 -9.27 26.57 13.56
CA PRO A 96 -10.34 25.57 13.50
C PRO A 96 -10.01 24.31 12.67
N ASP A 97 -9.24 24.45 11.60
CA ASP A 97 -8.77 23.36 10.74
C ASP A 97 -7.64 22.52 11.37
N HIS A 98 -7.02 23.00 12.46
CA HIS A 98 -6.01 22.29 13.24
C HIS A 98 -6.53 21.85 14.62
N CYS A 99 -7.56 22.49 15.16
CA CYS A 99 -8.02 22.27 16.52
C CYS A 99 -9.52 22.57 16.63
N GLN A 100 -10.35 21.55 16.37
CA GLN A 100 -11.81 21.67 16.37
C GLN A 100 -12.37 21.64 17.80
N SER A 101 -13.09 22.69 18.20
CA SER A 101 -13.57 22.84 19.59
C SER A 101 -14.50 21.72 20.05
N GLN A 102 -15.44 21.30 19.20
CA GLN A 102 -16.39 20.24 19.55
C GLN A 102 -15.71 18.89 19.75
N LEU A 103 -14.67 18.58 18.97
CA LEU A 103 -13.92 17.32 19.11
C LEU A 103 -13.08 17.33 20.39
N VAL A 104 -12.32 18.40 20.63
CA VAL A 104 -11.46 18.54 21.82
C VAL A 104 -12.28 18.38 23.11
N LYS A 105 -13.46 19.01 23.18
CA LYS A 105 -14.35 18.92 24.35
C LYS A 105 -14.92 17.53 24.61
N LYS A 106 -14.96 16.66 23.59
CA LYS A 106 -15.46 15.28 23.69
C LYS A 106 -14.35 14.27 23.99
N ILE A 107 -13.09 14.69 23.93
CA ILE A 107 -11.95 13.87 24.35
C ILE A 107 -11.76 14.12 25.85
N ASP A 108 -12.26 13.20 26.66
CA ASP A 108 -12.41 13.33 28.11
C ASP A 108 -11.76 12.17 28.90
N ASP A 109 -11.05 11.28 28.23
CA ASP A 109 -10.30 10.21 28.89
C ASP A 109 -9.28 10.81 29.90
N PRO A 110 -9.35 10.46 31.20
CA PRO A 110 -8.38 10.89 32.21
C PRO A 110 -6.93 10.48 31.93
N SER A 111 -6.71 9.45 31.10
CA SER A 111 -5.37 8.99 30.72
C SER A 111 -4.76 9.79 29.56
N PHE A 112 -5.61 10.45 28.77
CA PHE A 112 -5.20 11.24 27.61
C PHE A 112 -4.41 12.49 28.03
N ARG A 113 -3.40 12.87 27.24
CA ARG A 113 -2.63 14.11 27.46
C ARG A 113 -2.62 15.02 26.24
N TRP A 114 -2.76 16.32 26.49
CA TRP A 114 -2.61 17.38 25.50
C TRP A 114 -1.22 17.99 25.62
N ILE A 115 -0.41 17.88 24.58
CA ILE A 115 0.90 18.53 24.52
C ILE A 115 0.71 19.86 23.80
N VAL A 116 0.96 20.94 24.54
CA VAL A 116 0.71 22.32 24.08
C VAL A 116 1.89 23.22 24.43
N SER A 117 2.07 24.28 23.65
CA SER A 117 3.07 25.30 23.97
C SER A 117 2.58 26.25 25.05
N SER A 118 3.49 26.71 25.91
CA SER A 118 3.23 27.80 26.86
C SER A 118 2.77 29.09 26.16
N ARG A 119 3.03 29.24 24.85
CA ARG A 119 2.61 30.39 24.04
C ARG A 119 1.08 30.52 23.90
N PHE A 120 0.35 29.42 24.03
CA PHE A 120 -1.11 29.40 23.86
C PHE A 120 -1.85 28.47 24.84
N ALA A 121 -1.18 27.97 25.89
CA ALA A 121 -1.81 27.06 26.86
C ALA A 121 -3.02 27.70 27.58
N ASP A 122 -2.92 28.97 27.99
CA ASP A 122 -4.03 29.68 28.63
C ASP A 122 -5.21 29.85 27.67
N GLU A 123 -4.92 30.18 26.41
CA GLU A 123 -5.94 30.31 25.37
C GLU A 123 -6.58 28.95 25.05
N PHE A 124 -5.79 27.87 25.05
CA PHE A 124 -6.27 26.51 24.86
C PHE A 124 -7.20 26.09 26.01
N ASN A 125 -6.81 26.33 27.26
CA ASN A 125 -7.66 26.13 28.43
C ASN A 125 -8.97 26.91 28.31
N TYR A 126 -8.89 28.22 28.03
CA TYR A 126 -10.05 29.10 27.97
C TYR A 126 -11.03 28.73 26.85
N ARG A 127 -10.53 28.48 25.62
CA ARG A 127 -11.37 28.22 24.44
C ARG A 127 -11.95 26.81 24.41
N TYR A 128 -11.18 25.83 24.89
CA TYR A 128 -11.52 24.42 24.74
C TYR A 128 -11.95 23.75 26.04
N GLY A 129 -11.78 24.40 27.19
CA GLY A 129 -12.21 23.88 28.49
C GLY A 129 -11.38 22.71 29.01
N VAL A 130 -10.21 22.46 28.41
CA VAL A 130 -9.28 21.40 28.83
C VAL A 130 -8.57 21.85 30.11
N GLY A 131 -8.57 21.04 31.16
CA GLY A 131 -7.90 21.35 32.42
C GLY A 131 -6.37 21.32 32.30
N PHE A 132 -5.66 22.16 33.06
CA PHE A 132 -4.19 22.18 33.06
C PHE A 132 -3.57 20.85 33.52
N ASP A 133 -4.29 20.06 34.31
CA ASP A 133 -3.92 18.72 34.75
C ASP A 133 -3.92 17.68 33.61
N GLN A 134 -4.66 17.94 32.53
CA GLN A 134 -4.64 17.14 31.30
C GLN A 134 -3.60 17.64 30.28
N MET A 135 -2.88 18.72 30.59
CA MET A 135 -1.89 19.32 29.68
C MET A 135 -0.46 19.00 30.09
N ILE A 136 0.40 18.79 29.10
CA ILE A 136 1.85 18.91 29.21
C ILE A 136 2.22 20.20 28.47
N ILE A 137 2.57 21.23 29.25
CA ILE A 137 2.89 22.56 28.74
C ILE A 137 4.40 22.67 28.55
N LEU A 138 4.83 22.95 27.32
CA LEU A 138 6.25 23.08 26.97
C LEU A 138 6.59 24.53 26.58
N LYS A 139 7.67 25.08 27.13
CA LYS A 139 8.28 26.31 26.61
C LYS A 139 9.20 25.99 25.44
N ASP A 140 9.55 27.00 24.65
CA ASP A 140 10.55 26.87 23.59
C ASP A 140 11.87 26.28 24.15
N GLY A 141 12.34 25.19 23.53
CA GLY A 141 13.52 24.43 23.93
C GLY A 141 13.28 23.38 25.03
N GLU A 142 12.09 23.32 25.63
CA GLU A 142 11.75 22.28 26.61
C GLU A 142 11.30 20.99 25.91
N SER A 143 11.68 19.86 26.51
CA SER A 143 11.28 18.53 26.06
C SER A 143 10.46 17.80 27.12
N THR A 144 9.53 16.98 26.67
CA THR A 144 8.92 15.91 27.46
C THR A 144 9.23 14.55 26.83
N VAL A 145 9.06 13.48 27.60
CA VAL A 145 9.07 12.11 27.10
C VAL A 145 7.78 11.46 27.55
N LEU A 146 7.01 10.96 26.59
CA LEU A 146 5.75 10.25 26.83
C LEU A 146 5.76 8.97 26.00
N HIS A 147 5.65 7.81 26.68
CA HIS A 147 5.75 6.50 26.06
C HIS A 147 7.01 6.33 25.17
N ASP A 148 8.17 6.74 25.69
CA ASP A 148 9.47 6.73 25.00
C ASP A 148 9.57 7.61 23.74
N ILE A 149 8.52 8.39 23.43
CA ILE A 149 8.54 9.42 22.40
C ILE A 149 9.01 10.73 23.04
N ARG A 150 10.15 11.26 22.59
CA ARG A 150 10.65 12.56 23.02
C ARG A 150 10.07 13.65 22.14
N ILE A 151 9.47 14.66 22.76
CA ILE A 151 8.83 15.79 22.07
C ILE A 151 9.43 17.07 22.62
N THR A 152 10.06 17.86 21.75
CA THR A 152 10.68 19.15 22.06
C THR A 152 9.92 20.26 21.37
N ALA A 153 9.45 21.24 22.14
CA ALA A 153 8.82 22.44 21.61
C ALA A 153 9.87 23.42 21.10
N GLU A 154 9.61 24.04 19.95
CA GLU A 154 10.45 25.04 19.31
C GLU A 154 9.59 26.26 18.91
N CYS A 155 10.25 27.35 18.50
CA CYS A 155 9.50 28.53 18.07
C CYS A 155 8.57 28.21 16.90
N GLY A 156 7.36 28.79 16.93
CA GLY A 156 6.43 28.77 15.81
C GLY A 156 6.74 29.86 14.78
N TYR A 157 6.30 29.65 13.54
CA TYR A 157 6.61 30.50 12.39
C TYR A 157 5.34 31.04 11.70
N HIS A 158 4.25 31.19 12.44
CA HIS A 158 2.92 31.60 11.92
C HIS A 158 2.72 33.13 11.94
N ASN A 159 3.72 33.87 11.49
CA ASN A 159 3.65 35.33 11.38
C ASN A 159 3.66 35.74 9.91
N GLU A 160 2.68 36.54 9.47
CA GLU A 160 2.73 37.17 8.15
C GLU A 160 3.24 38.61 8.30
N ALA A 161 4.14 39.03 7.41
CA ALA A 161 4.64 40.40 7.41
C ALA A 161 3.49 41.41 7.31
N GLY A 162 3.44 42.36 8.25
CA GLY A 162 2.39 43.38 8.31
C GLY A 162 1.05 42.92 8.89
N LYS A 163 0.96 41.69 9.44
CA LYS A 163 -0.23 41.19 10.14
C LYS A 163 0.06 40.88 11.61
N THR A 164 -1.01 40.79 12.41
CA THR A 164 -0.90 40.27 13.77
C THR A 164 -0.57 38.77 13.68
N GLY A 165 0.55 38.38 14.27
CA GLY A 165 0.99 36.99 14.32
C GLY A 165 0.02 36.10 15.08
N TYR A 166 -0.02 34.82 14.73
CA TYR A 166 -0.79 33.82 15.47
C TYR A 166 0.13 32.97 16.36
N PRO A 167 -0.20 32.79 17.66
CA PRO A 167 0.57 31.90 18.52
C PRO A 167 0.64 30.50 17.92
N SER A 168 1.87 30.02 17.72
CA SER A 168 2.16 28.71 17.12
C SER A 168 3.41 28.13 17.75
N CYS A 169 3.59 26.83 17.58
CA CYS A 169 4.74 26.08 18.06
C CYS A 169 5.15 25.03 17.03
N SER A 170 6.45 24.93 16.80
CA SER A 170 7.03 23.81 16.06
C SER A 170 7.41 22.70 17.04
N TYR A 171 7.52 21.46 16.56
CA TYR A 171 7.95 20.33 17.39
C TYR A 171 9.03 19.51 16.71
N ASN A 172 10.00 19.06 17.50
CA ASN A 172 10.89 17.95 17.16
C ASN A 172 10.42 16.73 17.92
N ILE A 173 10.24 15.64 17.18
CA ILE A 173 9.73 14.40 17.72
C ILE A 173 10.76 13.32 17.41
N GLU A 174 11.33 12.74 18.45
CA GLU A 174 12.24 11.60 18.35
C GLU A 174 11.49 10.36 18.84
N LEU A 175 11.34 9.39 17.93
CA LEU A 175 10.60 8.16 18.15
C LEU A 175 11.52 7.10 18.79
N PRO A 176 10.96 6.05 19.43
CA PRO A 176 11.74 5.03 20.14
C PRO A 176 12.75 4.27 19.27
N ASP A 177 12.51 4.21 17.96
CA ASP A 177 13.39 3.59 16.96
C ASP A 177 14.48 4.54 16.41
N GLY A 178 14.55 5.77 16.93
CA GLY A 178 15.52 6.78 16.56
C GLY A 178 15.12 7.66 15.37
N ILE A 179 13.92 7.49 14.80
CA ILE A 179 13.39 8.39 13.78
C ILE A 179 13.22 9.79 14.36
N LYS A 180 13.71 10.79 13.64
CA LYS A 180 13.54 12.21 13.98
C LYS A 180 12.61 12.90 13.00
N ILE A 181 11.52 13.45 13.52
CA ILE A 181 10.51 14.20 12.77
C ILE A 181 10.58 15.66 13.18
N PHE A 182 10.60 16.55 12.19
CA PHE A 182 10.38 17.97 12.39
C PHE A 182 9.00 18.38 11.87
N MET A 183 8.20 18.97 12.76
CA MET A 183 6.91 19.55 12.47
C MET A 183 6.97 21.06 12.69
N PRO A 184 7.20 21.86 11.64
CA PRO A 184 7.31 23.32 11.75
C PRO A 184 5.97 24.05 11.92
N ALA A 185 4.86 23.32 11.97
CA ALA A 185 3.49 23.83 11.91
C ALA A 185 3.18 24.55 10.59
N ASP A 186 2.07 25.31 10.56
CA ASP A 186 1.63 26.12 9.44
C ASP A 186 2.52 27.37 9.29
N ILE A 187 3.62 27.26 8.52
CA ILE A 187 4.62 28.31 8.37
C ILE A 187 4.07 29.47 7.51
N ARG A 188 4.30 30.69 7.96
CA ARG A 188 4.00 31.95 7.26
C ARG A 188 5.20 32.92 7.22
N ASP A 189 6.18 32.72 8.10
CA ASP A 189 7.43 33.48 8.18
C ASP A 189 8.63 32.57 7.87
N PHE A 190 9.12 32.65 6.63
CA PHE A 190 10.32 31.93 6.19
C PHE A 190 11.64 32.67 6.51
N SER A 191 11.55 33.94 6.90
CA SER A 191 12.70 34.80 7.20
C SER A 191 13.26 34.57 8.60
N ALA A 192 12.42 34.06 9.50
CA ALA A 192 12.81 33.62 10.82
C ALA A 192 13.91 32.54 10.75
N GLY A 193 14.96 32.71 11.55
CA GLY A 193 16.01 31.72 11.69
C GLY A 193 15.43 30.44 12.29
N ILE A 194 15.70 29.29 11.65
CA ILE A 194 15.47 28.00 12.29
C ILE A 194 16.65 27.79 13.25
N PRO A 195 16.42 27.43 14.52
CA PRO A 195 17.51 27.09 15.43
C PRO A 195 18.46 26.07 14.78
N ASP A 196 19.77 26.26 14.94
CA ASP A 196 20.79 25.35 14.41
C ASP A 196 20.67 24.01 15.14
N MET A 197 20.19 22.99 14.41
CA MET A 197 19.64 21.77 14.99
C MET A 197 20.11 20.54 14.20
N SER A 198 20.18 19.39 14.88
CA SER A 198 20.64 18.12 14.31
C SER A 198 19.82 17.68 13.08
N GLU A 199 20.45 16.88 12.21
CA GLU A 199 19.78 16.21 11.08
C GLU A 199 18.47 15.53 11.51
N VAL A 200 17.45 15.59 10.66
CA VAL A 200 16.15 14.93 10.86
C VAL A 200 15.87 13.93 9.73
N ASP A 201 15.05 12.92 9.98
CA ASP A 201 14.67 11.96 8.93
C ASP A 201 13.52 12.51 8.09
N TYR A 202 12.52 13.12 8.74
CA TYR A 202 11.30 13.61 8.11
C TYR A 202 10.99 15.06 8.49
N THR A 203 10.67 15.89 7.51
CA THR A 203 10.14 17.24 7.71
C THR A 203 8.72 17.33 7.15
N PHE A 204 7.76 17.78 7.94
CA PHE A 204 6.40 18.08 7.46
C PHE A 204 6.37 19.49 6.87
N GLY A 205 6.23 19.60 5.55
CA GLY A 205 6.14 20.86 4.85
C GLY A 205 4.69 21.26 4.63
N HIS A 206 4.13 22.10 5.50
CA HIS A 206 2.81 22.69 5.30
C HIS A 206 2.91 23.73 4.18
N ILE A 207 2.27 23.47 3.03
CA ILE A 207 2.44 24.34 1.86
C ILE A 207 1.76 25.68 2.10
N PHE A 208 2.54 26.75 1.95
CA PHE A 208 2.08 28.11 1.85
C PHE A 208 3.04 28.90 0.99
N LEU A 209 2.56 29.38 -0.15
CA LEU A 209 3.43 30.01 -1.16
C LEU A 209 3.14 31.50 -1.34
N GLY A 210 2.40 32.10 -0.40
CA GLY A 210 1.96 33.49 -0.41
C GLY A 210 0.44 33.59 -0.30
N ARG A 211 -0.04 34.66 0.32
CA ARG A 211 -1.47 34.94 0.43
C ARG A 211 -2.04 35.43 -0.90
N ASP A 212 -3.25 35.01 -1.23
CA ASP A 212 -3.96 35.35 -2.47
C ASP A 212 -3.25 34.91 -3.77
N ASP A 213 -2.21 34.08 -3.64
CA ASP A 213 -1.30 33.72 -4.74
C ASP A 213 -1.63 32.37 -5.41
N ALA A 214 -2.56 31.56 -4.88
CA ALA A 214 -2.78 30.18 -5.33
C ALA A 214 -3.26 30.05 -6.81
N ASN A 215 -3.83 31.12 -7.37
CA ASN A 215 -4.22 31.16 -8.78
C ASN A 215 -3.10 31.65 -9.72
N GLY A 216 -1.98 32.11 -9.17
CA GLY A 216 -0.82 32.60 -9.90
C GLY A 216 -0.13 31.55 -10.78
N LYS A 217 0.78 32.03 -11.63
CA LYS A 217 1.74 31.17 -12.35
C LYS A 217 3.05 31.00 -11.58
N ASP A 218 3.45 32.07 -10.91
CA ASP A 218 4.61 32.15 -10.01
C ASP A 218 4.09 32.47 -8.61
N PHE A 219 4.78 31.98 -7.58
CA PHE A 219 4.38 32.18 -6.19
C PHE A 219 5.48 32.90 -5.43
N SER A 220 5.10 33.97 -4.74
CA SER A 220 6.04 34.92 -4.14
C SER A 220 6.96 34.27 -3.10
N GLN A 221 6.49 33.24 -2.39
CA GLN A 221 7.23 32.59 -1.31
C GLN A 221 7.71 31.17 -1.64
N LEU A 222 7.64 30.71 -2.90
CA LEU A 222 8.04 29.35 -3.25
C LEU A 222 9.50 29.04 -2.86
N TYR A 223 10.42 29.93 -3.24
CA TYR A 223 11.84 29.72 -2.94
C TYR A 223 12.13 29.85 -1.45
N ASP A 224 11.47 30.78 -0.76
CA ASP A 224 11.61 30.94 0.68
C ASP A 224 11.09 29.70 1.44
N PHE A 225 9.96 29.14 1.02
CA PHE A 225 9.40 27.89 1.53
C PHE A 225 10.39 26.73 1.33
N VAL A 226 10.90 26.55 0.10
CA VAL A 226 11.88 25.51 -0.23
C VAL A 226 13.14 25.69 0.58
N ASP A 227 13.62 26.92 0.71
CA ASP A 227 14.80 27.24 1.50
C ASP A 227 14.60 26.91 2.97
N PHE A 228 13.44 27.23 3.53
CA PHE A 228 13.10 26.94 4.92
C PHE A 228 13.03 25.44 5.21
N ILE A 229 12.24 24.68 4.43
CA ILE A 229 12.02 23.24 4.69
C ILE A 229 13.27 22.39 4.43
N THR A 230 14.16 22.84 3.54
CA THR A 230 15.45 22.18 3.24
C THR A 230 16.61 22.70 4.07
N ARG A 231 16.42 23.77 4.86
CA ARG A 231 17.48 24.36 5.70
C ARG A 231 18.02 23.36 6.71
N ARG A 232 17.14 22.49 7.22
CA ARG A 232 17.55 21.30 7.98
C ARG A 232 17.91 20.20 7.00
N LYS A 233 19.09 19.62 7.16
CA LYS A 233 19.45 18.41 6.42
C LYS A 233 18.45 17.31 6.82
N CYS A 234 17.56 16.99 5.88
CA CYS A 234 16.50 16.03 6.06
C CYS A 234 16.59 14.91 5.01
N GLY A 235 16.20 13.69 5.40
CA GLY A 235 16.13 12.58 4.44
C GLY A 235 14.88 12.65 3.56
N SER A 236 13.78 13.20 4.09
CA SER A 236 12.48 13.23 3.43
C SER A 236 11.66 14.45 3.84
N VAL A 237 10.89 14.98 2.89
CA VAL A 237 9.89 16.03 3.09
C VAL A 237 8.50 15.47 2.77
N ILE A 238 7.55 15.66 3.68
CA ILE A 238 6.15 15.29 3.50
C ILE A 238 5.37 16.59 3.29
N LEU A 239 4.97 16.87 2.05
CA LEU A 239 4.23 18.07 1.68
C LEU A 239 2.74 17.88 1.97
N THR A 240 2.21 18.71 2.86
CA THR A 240 0.86 18.62 3.41
C THR A 240 0.13 19.97 3.29
N HIS A 241 -1.01 20.11 3.97
CA HIS A 241 -1.85 21.32 3.94
C HIS A 241 -2.44 21.61 2.56
N LEU A 242 -2.82 20.55 1.84
CA LEU A 242 -3.44 20.63 0.52
C LEU A 242 -4.95 20.47 0.62
N TYR A 243 -5.68 21.18 -0.24
CA TYR A 243 -7.15 21.11 -0.33
C TYR A 243 -7.88 21.51 0.96
N GLU A 244 -7.34 22.47 1.71
CA GLU A 244 -8.00 23.06 2.89
C GLU A 244 -9.46 23.46 2.58
N LEU A 245 -10.40 22.84 3.30
CA LEU A 245 -11.84 23.04 3.06
C LEU A 245 -12.26 24.49 3.30
N GLY A 246 -11.63 25.17 4.25
CA GLY A 246 -11.95 26.54 4.64
C GLY A 246 -11.46 27.64 3.71
N ARG A 247 -10.61 27.33 2.72
CA ARG A 247 -9.97 28.36 1.89
C ARG A 247 -10.84 28.77 0.70
N LEU A 248 -10.64 29.98 0.21
CA LEU A 248 -11.15 30.37 -1.10
C LEU A 248 -10.15 29.94 -2.19
N SER A 249 -10.58 29.94 -3.45
CA SER A 249 -9.73 29.43 -4.55
C SER A 249 -8.39 30.17 -4.70
N HIS A 250 -8.30 31.44 -4.31
CA HIS A 250 -7.05 32.22 -4.33
C HIS A 250 -6.09 31.92 -3.16
N ASP A 251 -6.56 31.21 -2.13
CA ASP A 251 -5.78 30.79 -0.98
C ASP A 251 -5.73 29.25 -0.85
N LEU A 252 -6.21 28.51 -1.86
CA LEU A 252 -6.31 27.05 -1.81
C LEU A 252 -5.09 26.39 -2.45
N TRP A 253 -4.25 25.79 -1.61
CA TRP A 253 -3.16 24.94 -2.08
C TRP A 253 -3.69 23.59 -2.54
N THR A 254 -3.04 23.03 -3.56
CA THR A 254 -3.49 21.83 -4.28
C THR A 254 -2.27 21.02 -4.71
N HIS A 255 -2.48 19.84 -5.27
CA HIS A 255 -1.40 18.99 -5.77
C HIS A 255 -0.50 19.71 -6.78
N ARG A 256 -1.03 20.64 -7.59
CA ARG A 256 -0.23 21.50 -8.49
C ARG A 256 0.89 22.23 -7.74
N HIS A 257 0.56 22.82 -6.60
CA HIS A 257 1.50 23.59 -5.78
C HIS A 257 2.57 22.69 -5.17
N ALA A 258 2.17 21.50 -4.70
CA ALA A 258 3.10 20.50 -4.20
C ALA A 258 4.09 20.01 -5.26
N VAL A 259 3.64 19.78 -6.50
CA VAL A 259 4.53 19.41 -7.61
C VAL A 259 5.56 20.50 -7.90
N MET A 260 5.18 21.77 -7.79
CA MET A 260 6.11 22.89 -7.98
C MET A 260 7.13 22.98 -6.85
N ALA A 261 6.69 22.83 -5.60
CA ALA A 261 7.60 22.75 -4.46
C ALA A 261 8.55 21.54 -4.55
N GLU A 262 8.03 20.36 -4.90
CA GLU A 262 8.83 19.15 -5.11
C GLU A 262 9.94 19.39 -6.15
N ALA A 263 9.61 20.01 -7.28
CA ALA A 263 10.57 20.29 -8.34
C ALA A 263 11.72 21.18 -7.83
N GLU A 264 11.44 22.22 -7.06
CA GLU A 264 12.46 23.10 -6.49
C GLU A 264 13.26 22.44 -5.36
N ILE A 265 12.62 21.65 -4.49
CA ILE A 265 13.32 20.85 -3.46
C ILE A 265 14.33 19.91 -4.12
N ARG A 266 13.91 19.16 -5.15
CA ARG A 266 14.79 18.21 -5.86
C ARG A 266 15.91 18.89 -6.63
N LYS A 267 15.69 20.11 -7.15
CA LYS A 267 16.76 20.90 -7.77
C LYS A 267 17.82 21.31 -6.75
N LYS A 268 17.39 21.65 -5.53
CA LYS A 268 18.27 22.09 -4.46
C LYS A 268 19.04 20.94 -3.83
N ASP A 269 18.36 19.83 -3.55
CA ASP A 269 18.96 18.59 -3.07
C ASP A 269 18.25 17.37 -3.68
N PRO A 270 18.85 16.72 -4.69
CA PRO A 270 18.27 15.55 -5.35
C PRO A 270 18.10 14.33 -4.43
N GLU A 271 18.80 14.28 -3.29
CA GLU A 271 18.74 13.15 -2.35
C GLU A 271 17.52 13.22 -1.43
N ILE A 272 16.89 14.40 -1.28
CA ILE A 272 15.67 14.55 -0.49
C ILE A 272 14.51 13.85 -1.20
N LYS A 273 13.88 12.90 -0.50
CA LYS A 273 12.62 12.30 -0.98
C LYS A 273 11.46 13.21 -0.66
N VAL A 274 10.55 13.38 -1.60
CA VAL A 274 9.33 14.17 -1.39
C VAL A 274 8.11 13.27 -1.46
N TYR A 275 7.25 13.36 -0.46
CA TYR A 275 5.97 12.66 -0.38
C TYR A 275 4.84 13.68 -0.39
N VAL A 276 3.76 13.42 -1.14
CA VAL A 276 2.58 14.28 -1.22
C VAL A 276 1.34 13.43 -0.92
N PRO A 277 1.08 13.11 0.36
CA PRO A 277 -0.04 12.25 0.73
C PRO A 277 -1.39 12.88 0.38
N HIS A 278 -2.31 12.06 -0.10
CA HIS A 278 -3.72 12.42 -0.23
C HIS A 278 -4.48 12.10 1.07
N PHE A 279 -5.61 12.79 1.29
CA PHE A 279 -6.51 12.44 2.39
C PHE A 279 -7.00 10.99 2.24
N GLY A 280 -7.02 10.23 3.33
CA GLY A 280 -7.33 8.79 3.31
C GLY A 280 -6.15 7.89 2.92
N GLU A 281 -4.92 8.44 2.86
CA GLU A 281 -3.68 7.66 2.74
C GLU A 281 -2.94 7.51 4.08
N ALA A 282 -2.01 6.56 4.10
CA ALA A 282 -1.08 6.32 5.20
C ALA A 282 0.33 6.16 4.65
N LEU A 283 1.33 6.57 5.45
CA LEU A 283 2.75 6.49 5.13
C LEU A 283 3.49 5.80 6.27
N HIS A 284 4.34 4.84 5.94
CA HIS A 284 5.28 4.27 6.89
C HIS A 284 6.51 5.17 6.99
N LEU A 285 6.79 5.64 8.20
CA LEU A 285 8.03 6.30 8.54
C LEU A 285 9.04 5.23 8.92
N CYS A 286 10.14 5.19 8.18
CA CYS A 286 11.24 4.29 8.41
C CYS A 286 12.47 5.17 8.61
N GLY A 287 13.13 5.09 9.77
CA GLY A 287 14.35 5.87 10.04
C GLY A 287 15.42 5.55 9.03
N LYS A 288 16.28 6.55 8.68
CA LYS A 288 17.29 6.51 7.61
C LYS A 288 17.18 5.20 6.84
N ILE A 289 16.13 5.13 6.00
CA ILE A 289 15.90 3.95 5.17
C ILE A 289 17.25 3.75 4.51
N GLU A 290 17.92 2.62 4.78
CA GLU A 290 18.90 2.10 3.85
C GLU A 290 18.12 2.03 2.53
N LYS A 291 18.29 3.07 1.72
CA LYS A 291 17.53 3.43 0.52
C LYS A 291 16.94 2.18 -0.11
N TYR A 292 15.64 1.89 0.08
CA TYR A 292 15.04 0.62 -0.33
C TYR A 292 15.97 -0.56 -0.08
N PRO A 293 15.88 -1.29 1.05
CA PRO A 293 16.96 -2.13 1.61
C PRO A 293 17.98 -2.49 0.55
N ALA A 294 19.22 -1.98 0.64
CA ALA A 294 20.23 -1.79 -0.42
C ALA A 294 20.37 -2.83 -1.58
N VAL A 295 19.65 -3.94 -1.57
CA VAL A 295 19.27 -4.86 -2.66
C VAL A 295 19.15 -4.18 -4.03
N PHE A 296 18.24 -3.23 -4.27
CA PHE A 296 18.03 -2.71 -5.64
C PHE A 296 19.21 -1.89 -6.17
N LYS A 297 19.87 -1.12 -5.30
CA LYS A 297 21.10 -0.38 -5.66
C LYS A 297 22.29 -1.29 -5.93
N LYS A 298 22.24 -2.54 -5.50
CA LYS A 298 23.26 -3.55 -5.76
C LYS A 298 22.98 -4.35 -7.03
N TRP A 299 21.76 -4.31 -7.59
CA TRP A 299 21.45 -5.04 -8.81
C TRP A 299 22.11 -4.36 -10.00
N SER A 300 22.81 -5.16 -10.79
CA SER A 300 23.26 -4.76 -12.12
C SER A 300 22.06 -4.47 -13.01
N LYS A 301 22.25 -3.64 -14.04
CA LYS A 301 21.22 -3.36 -15.04
C LYS A 301 20.68 -4.65 -15.69
N LYS A 302 21.55 -5.65 -15.87
CA LYS A 302 21.17 -6.97 -16.38
C LYS A 302 20.17 -7.68 -15.45
N GLU A 303 20.40 -7.67 -14.14
CA GLU A 303 19.49 -8.30 -13.16
C GLU A 303 18.14 -7.58 -13.11
N GLN A 304 18.15 -6.24 -13.16
CA GLN A 304 16.92 -5.44 -13.25
C GLN A 304 16.12 -5.78 -14.51
N ASP A 305 16.77 -5.80 -15.67
CA ASP A 305 16.13 -6.10 -16.95
C ASP A 305 15.60 -7.54 -16.98
N GLU A 306 16.31 -8.49 -16.36
CA GLU A 306 15.86 -9.87 -16.24
C GLU A 306 14.62 -10.00 -15.35
N PHE A 307 14.60 -9.33 -14.20
CA PHE A 307 13.44 -9.29 -13.30
C PHE A 307 12.22 -8.71 -14.02
N LEU A 308 12.38 -7.55 -14.65
CA LEU A 308 11.30 -6.87 -15.36
C LEU A 308 10.81 -7.68 -16.57
N ALA A 309 11.68 -8.41 -17.24
CA ALA A 309 11.30 -9.30 -18.34
C ALA A 309 10.48 -10.53 -17.90
N ASN A 310 10.44 -10.82 -16.60
CA ASN A 310 9.62 -11.89 -16.01
C ASN A 310 8.36 -11.37 -15.31
N LEU A 311 8.16 -10.05 -15.26
CA LEU A 311 7.01 -9.45 -14.59
C LEU A 311 5.86 -9.18 -15.56
N GLY A 312 4.65 -9.59 -15.18
CA GLY A 312 3.47 -9.57 -16.03
C GLY A 312 2.16 -9.33 -15.30
N ILE A 313 1.07 -9.52 -16.04
CA ILE A 313 -0.30 -9.32 -15.55
C ILE A 313 -1.20 -10.50 -15.92
N SER A 314 -2.21 -10.75 -15.08
CA SER A 314 -3.31 -11.64 -15.40
C SER A 314 -4.46 -10.89 -16.08
N VAL A 315 -4.99 -11.45 -17.16
CA VAL A 315 -6.08 -10.90 -17.97
C VAL A 315 -7.37 -11.65 -17.62
N LYS A 316 -7.97 -11.25 -16.50
CA LYS A 316 -9.16 -11.87 -15.92
C LYS A 316 -10.49 -11.24 -16.37
N LYS A 317 -10.47 -9.97 -16.76
CA LYS A 317 -11.63 -9.19 -17.22
C LYS A 317 -11.23 -8.33 -18.42
N GLU A 318 -12.22 -7.91 -19.21
CA GLU A 318 -12.03 -6.95 -20.32
C GLU A 318 -10.84 -7.32 -21.22
N HIS A 319 -10.81 -8.58 -21.68
CA HIS A 319 -9.65 -9.20 -22.32
C HIS A 319 -9.04 -8.33 -23.42
N GLU A 320 -9.89 -7.79 -24.31
CA GLU A 320 -9.43 -6.96 -25.43
C GLU A 320 -8.71 -5.69 -24.95
N LEU A 321 -9.31 -4.95 -24.00
CA LEU A 321 -8.72 -3.73 -23.44
C LEU A 321 -7.40 -4.00 -22.73
N TYR A 322 -7.32 -5.10 -21.98
CA TYR A 322 -6.11 -5.46 -21.25
C TYR A 322 -5.00 -5.87 -22.20
N MET A 323 -5.31 -6.62 -23.27
CA MET A 323 -4.34 -6.97 -24.30
C MET A 323 -3.85 -5.74 -25.07
N GLU A 324 -4.74 -4.82 -25.44
CA GLU A 324 -4.35 -3.55 -26.07
C GLU A 324 -3.39 -2.75 -25.20
N ARG A 325 -3.68 -2.65 -23.90
CA ARG A 325 -2.81 -1.95 -22.96
C ARG A 325 -1.49 -2.68 -22.72
N ALA A 326 -1.50 -4.01 -22.64
CA ALA A 326 -0.28 -4.82 -22.53
C ALA A 326 0.64 -4.65 -23.75
N ILE A 327 0.07 -4.55 -24.95
CA ILE A 327 0.80 -4.22 -26.18
C ILE A 327 1.40 -2.80 -26.08
N ALA A 328 0.60 -1.81 -25.70
CA ALA A 328 1.03 -0.42 -25.63
C ALA A 328 2.13 -0.18 -24.59
N GLU A 329 2.09 -0.89 -23.46
CA GLU A 329 3.07 -0.78 -22.37
C GLU A 329 4.23 -1.78 -22.50
N ASN A 330 4.32 -2.53 -23.62
CA ASN A 330 5.31 -3.58 -23.88
C ASN A 330 5.47 -4.57 -22.70
N ILE A 331 4.36 -5.04 -22.15
CA ILE A 331 4.38 -5.96 -21.00
C ILE A 331 4.90 -7.33 -21.48
N PRO A 332 5.99 -7.87 -20.90
CA PRO A 332 6.66 -9.06 -21.42
C PRO A 332 5.94 -10.36 -21.04
N VAL A 333 5.16 -10.37 -19.97
CA VAL A 333 4.46 -11.57 -19.49
C VAL A 333 2.96 -11.30 -19.37
N VAL A 334 2.16 -12.19 -19.96
CA VAL A 334 0.70 -12.13 -19.89
C VAL A 334 0.16 -13.50 -19.52
N GLU A 335 -0.79 -13.52 -18.59
CA GLU A 335 -1.61 -14.71 -18.34
C GLU A 335 -3.04 -14.50 -18.80
N TRP A 336 -3.55 -15.44 -19.59
CA TRP A 336 -4.95 -15.48 -19.97
C TRP A 336 -5.77 -16.28 -18.97
N ASN A 337 -6.91 -15.73 -18.53
CA ASN A 337 -7.91 -16.54 -17.86
C ASN A 337 -8.76 -17.29 -18.89
N CYS A 338 -8.93 -18.61 -18.71
CA CYS A 338 -9.66 -19.47 -19.63
C CYS A 338 -11.11 -19.03 -19.90
N ILE A 339 -11.81 -18.45 -18.93
CA ILE A 339 -13.19 -17.98 -19.10
C ILE A 339 -13.19 -16.66 -19.87
N ALA A 340 -12.31 -15.73 -19.53
CA ALA A 340 -12.26 -14.41 -20.16
C ALA A 340 -11.87 -14.51 -21.63
N VAL A 341 -10.86 -15.31 -21.96
CA VAL A 341 -10.35 -15.43 -23.34
C VAL A 341 -11.34 -16.11 -24.29
N ARG A 342 -12.16 -17.05 -23.79
CA ARG A 342 -13.18 -17.74 -24.60
C ARG A 342 -14.32 -16.84 -25.05
N LYS A 343 -14.51 -15.69 -24.39
CA LYS A 343 -15.49 -14.68 -24.81
C LYS A 343 -15.03 -13.87 -26.03
N VAL A 344 -13.75 -13.99 -26.41
CA VAL A 344 -13.17 -13.30 -27.55
C VAL A 344 -13.13 -14.25 -28.75
N ALA A 345 -13.49 -13.74 -29.93
CA ALA A 345 -13.46 -14.53 -31.15
C ALA A 345 -12.03 -15.06 -31.45
N PRO A 346 -11.85 -16.34 -31.85
CA PRO A 346 -10.53 -16.93 -32.05
C PRO A 346 -9.60 -16.14 -32.98
N GLY A 347 -10.14 -15.58 -34.07
CA GLY A 347 -9.36 -14.76 -35.01
C GLY A 347 -8.80 -13.47 -34.38
N LEU A 348 -9.64 -12.75 -33.62
CA LEU A 348 -9.24 -11.51 -32.95
C LEU A 348 -8.20 -11.78 -31.86
N ARG A 349 -8.41 -12.84 -31.08
CA ARG A 349 -7.46 -13.32 -30.08
C ARG A 349 -6.07 -13.58 -30.68
N MET A 350 -6.00 -14.33 -31.78
CA MET A 350 -4.72 -14.66 -32.42
C MET A 350 -4.06 -13.43 -33.05
N GLU A 351 -4.85 -12.46 -33.52
CA GLU A 351 -4.33 -11.17 -33.97
C GLU A 351 -3.71 -10.37 -32.82
N GLN A 352 -4.40 -10.27 -31.68
CA GLN A 352 -3.89 -9.60 -30.47
C GLN A 352 -2.60 -10.28 -29.97
N LEU A 353 -2.57 -11.61 -29.95
CA LEU A 353 -1.38 -12.37 -29.57
C LEU A 353 -0.19 -12.03 -30.49
N LYS A 354 -0.38 -12.04 -31.82
CA LYS A 354 0.68 -11.69 -32.78
C LYS A 354 1.18 -10.25 -32.58
N LYS A 355 0.27 -9.31 -32.33
CA LYS A 355 0.61 -7.91 -32.04
C LYS A 355 1.44 -7.81 -30.75
N TRP A 356 1.04 -8.51 -29.69
CA TRP A 356 1.73 -8.53 -28.42
C TRP A 356 3.12 -9.17 -28.51
N ARG A 357 3.27 -10.33 -29.17
CA ARG A 357 4.58 -10.94 -29.45
C ARG A 357 5.49 -9.98 -30.23
N LYS A 358 4.95 -9.28 -31.24
CA LYS A 358 5.71 -8.27 -32.02
C LYS A 358 6.15 -7.07 -31.19
N ALA A 359 5.38 -6.69 -30.17
CA ALA A 359 5.70 -5.61 -29.25
C ALA A 359 6.71 -6.01 -28.14
N GLY A 360 7.21 -7.25 -28.16
CA GLY A 360 8.17 -7.75 -27.15
C GLY A 360 7.57 -8.70 -26.11
N GLY A 361 6.33 -9.16 -26.32
CA GLY A 361 5.71 -10.21 -25.52
C GLY A 361 6.54 -11.49 -25.49
N ARG A 362 7.00 -11.88 -24.30
CA ARG A 362 7.97 -12.96 -24.08
C ARG A 362 7.35 -14.24 -23.58
N LEU A 363 6.43 -14.19 -22.61
CA LEU A 363 5.86 -15.39 -21.99
C LEU A 363 4.33 -15.31 -21.88
N LEU A 364 3.65 -16.27 -22.51
CA LEU A 364 2.21 -16.44 -22.43
C LEU A 364 1.88 -17.60 -21.49
N SER A 365 1.17 -17.29 -20.41
CA SER A 365 0.55 -18.27 -19.50
C SER A 365 -0.95 -18.39 -19.78
N MET A 366 -1.54 -19.53 -19.46
CA MET A 366 -3.00 -19.71 -19.39
C MET A 366 -3.38 -20.28 -18.03
N HIS A 367 -4.28 -19.60 -17.32
CA HIS A 367 -4.93 -20.17 -16.15
C HIS A 367 -6.05 -21.12 -16.59
N MET A 368 -5.82 -22.41 -16.38
CA MET A 368 -6.74 -23.49 -16.72
C MET A 368 -7.96 -23.51 -15.79
N PRO A 369 -9.10 -24.08 -16.22
CA PRO A 369 -10.15 -24.48 -15.30
C PRO A 369 -9.63 -25.57 -14.34
N ASP A 370 -10.27 -25.70 -13.18
CA ASP A 370 -9.95 -26.74 -12.22
C ASP A 370 -10.13 -28.15 -12.82
N MET A 371 -9.29 -29.09 -12.39
CA MET A 371 -9.48 -30.50 -12.73
C MET A 371 -10.74 -31.02 -12.04
N PHE A 372 -11.57 -31.73 -12.80
CA PHE A 372 -12.75 -32.43 -12.31
C PHE A 372 -12.52 -33.94 -12.43
N PHE A 373 -13.12 -34.69 -11.51
CA PHE A 373 -12.95 -36.15 -11.41
C PHE A 373 -14.26 -36.92 -11.60
N GLU A 374 -15.37 -36.20 -11.68
CA GLU A 374 -16.70 -36.76 -11.94
C GLU A 374 -17.01 -36.71 -13.44
N ASN A 375 -17.96 -37.54 -13.89
CA ASN A 375 -18.41 -37.54 -15.28
C ASN A 375 -19.32 -36.34 -15.55
N ASP A 376 -18.70 -35.19 -15.85
CA ASP A 376 -19.38 -33.96 -16.29
C ASP A 376 -18.96 -33.62 -17.73
N ALA A 377 -19.87 -33.84 -18.67
CA ALA A 377 -19.61 -33.63 -20.09
C ALA A 377 -19.32 -32.16 -20.45
N ASP A 378 -19.89 -31.19 -19.72
CA ASP A 378 -19.66 -29.77 -19.96
C ASP A 378 -18.29 -29.35 -19.44
N ALA A 379 -17.88 -29.87 -18.28
CA ALA A 379 -16.54 -29.68 -17.73
C ALA A 379 -15.47 -30.33 -18.62
N GLU A 380 -15.72 -31.55 -19.13
CA GLU A 380 -14.84 -32.23 -20.10
C GLU A 380 -14.65 -31.41 -21.37
N LYS A 381 -15.75 -30.93 -21.94
CA LYS A 381 -15.72 -30.09 -23.13
C LYS A 381 -14.97 -28.79 -22.88
N LEU A 382 -15.23 -28.10 -21.76
CA LEU A 382 -14.53 -26.88 -21.37
C LEU A 382 -13.02 -27.11 -21.28
N PHE A 383 -12.61 -28.19 -20.64
CA PHE A 383 -11.20 -28.52 -20.44
C PHE A 383 -10.51 -28.85 -21.76
N ALA A 384 -11.13 -29.68 -22.60
CA ALA A 384 -10.61 -30.03 -23.93
C ALA A 384 -10.47 -28.80 -24.84
N GLU A 385 -11.49 -27.94 -24.88
CA GLU A 385 -11.43 -26.68 -25.64
C GLU A 385 -10.34 -25.73 -25.12
N THR A 386 -10.12 -25.72 -23.81
CA THR A 386 -9.05 -24.91 -23.19
C THR A 386 -7.67 -25.48 -23.56
N LEU A 387 -7.49 -26.80 -23.55
CA LEU A 387 -6.24 -27.44 -24.00
C LEU A 387 -5.94 -27.11 -25.46
N GLN A 388 -6.92 -27.24 -26.35
CA GLN A 388 -6.75 -26.90 -27.77
C GLN A 388 -6.35 -25.43 -27.93
N THR A 389 -7.03 -24.56 -27.18
CA THR A 389 -6.72 -23.14 -27.08
C THR A 389 -5.26 -22.88 -26.68
N VAL A 390 -4.74 -23.60 -25.68
CA VAL A 390 -3.37 -23.45 -25.16
C VAL A 390 -2.36 -23.83 -26.23
N ILE A 391 -2.62 -24.93 -26.96
CA ILE A 391 -1.78 -25.41 -28.04
C ILE A 391 -1.81 -24.45 -29.23
N ASP A 392 -3.01 -24.04 -29.68
CA ASP A 392 -3.19 -23.11 -30.81
C ASP A 392 -2.53 -21.76 -30.56
N ALA A 393 -2.52 -21.31 -29.31
CA ALA A 393 -1.89 -20.07 -28.89
C ALA A 393 -0.38 -20.19 -28.66
N GLU A 394 0.19 -21.40 -28.79
CA GLU A 394 1.59 -21.69 -28.47
C GLU A 394 1.97 -21.12 -27.10
N CYS A 395 1.12 -21.38 -26.09
CA CYS A 395 1.39 -20.96 -24.72
C CYS A 395 2.71 -21.56 -24.23
N ASP A 396 3.50 -20.77 -23.52
CA ASP A 396 4.76 -21.23 -22.94
C ASP A 396 4.51 -22.08 -21.68
N ARG A 397 3.42 -21.76 -20.97
CA ARG A 397 3.02 -22.46 -19.76
C ARG A 397 1.52 -22.39 -19.49
N VAL A 398 1.08 -23.21 -18.55
CA VAL A 398 -0.24 -23.12 -17.93
C VAL A 398 -0.13 -23.08 -16.41
N THR A 399 -1.11 -22.46 -15.77
CA THR A 399 -1.35 -22.53 -14.33
C THR A 399 -2.62 -23.35 -14.09
N ILE A 400 -2.56 -24.33 -13.20
CA ILE A 400 -3.72 -25.13 -12.79
C ILE A 400 -3.62 -25.41 -11.29
N HIS A 401 -4.74 -25.32 -10.57
CA HIS A 401 -4.73 -25.66 -9.16
C HIS A 401 -4.41 -27.15 -8.94
N VAL A 402 -3.84 -27.45 -7.77
CA VAL A 402 -3.94 -28.76 -7.14
C VAL A 402 -5.41 -29.28 -7.11
N PRO A 403 -5.60 -30.61 -6.99
CA PRO A 403 -6.92 -31.21 -6.84
C PRO A 403 -7.72 -30.59 -5.68
N ARG A 404 -8.97 -30.17 -5.94
CA ARG A 404 -9.89 -29.69 -4.90
C ARG A 404 -10.60 -30.85 -4.20
N ILE A 405 -9.83 -31.75 -3.58
CA ILE A 405 -10.34 -32.88 -2.78
C ILE A 405 -9.80 -32.81 -1.35
N PRO A 406 -10.51 -33.38 -0.35
CA PRO A 406 -10.04 -33.42 1.03
C PRO A 406 -8.65 -34.05 1.17
N LEU A 407 -7.86 -33.57 2.12
CA LEU A 407 -6.50 -34.07 2.38
C LEU A 407 -6.50 -35.58 2.68
N GLU A 408 -7.41 -36.05 3.54
CA GLU A 408 -7.54 -37.48 3.85
C GLU A 408 -7.75 -38.33 2.60
N GLN A 409 -8.61 -37.87 1.68
CA GLN A 409 -8.84 -38.57 0.43
C GLN A 409 -7.58 -38.54 -0.46
N MET A 410 -6.89 -37.40 -0.53
CA MET A 410 -5.68 -37.26 -1.33
C MET A 410 -4.56 -38.19 -0.85
N GLU A 411 -4.41 -38.42 0.46
CA GLU A 411 -3.40 -39.36 0.99
C GLU A 411 -3.64 -40.80 0.51
N HIS A 412 -4.89 -41.19 0.31
CA HIS A 412 -5.25 -42.51 -0.21
C HIS A 412 -5.19 -42.59 -1.75
N ASP A 413 -5.60 -41.52 -2.43
CA ASP A 413 -5.82 -41.51 -3.88
C ASP A 413 -4.69 -40.83 -4.68
N LEU A 414 -3.60 -40.37 -4.05
CA LEU A 414 -2.52 -39.60 -4.67
C LEU A 414 -2.06 -40.14 -6.02
N ASP A 415 -1.82 -41.45 -6.09
CA ASP A 415 -1.33 -42.13 -7.28
C ASP A 415 -2.34 -42.05 -8.43
N ARG A 416 -3.59 -42.41 -8.15
CA ARG A 416 -4.69 -42.35 -9.12
C ARG A 416 -4.92 -40.91 -9.62
N ILE A 417 -4.90 -39.94 -8.72
CA ILE A 417 -5.14 -38.53 -9.05
C ILE A 417 -3.99 -37.96 -9.88
N ALA A 418 -2.75 -38.31 -9.55
CA ALA A 418 -1.58 -37.90 -10.34
C ALA A 418 -1.58 -38.55 -11.73
N GLU A 419 -2.02 -39.81 -11.86
CA GLU A 419 -2.22 -40.48 -13.16
C GLU A 419 -3.25 -39.74 -14.02
N ILE A 420 -4.38 -39.31 -13.43
CA ILE A 420 -5.40 -38.53 -14.15
C ILE A 420 -4.84 -37.18 -14.63
N TYR A 421 -4.07 -36.48 -13.79
CA TYR A 421 -3.41 -35.23 -14.20
C TYR A 421 -2.42 -35.46 -15.34
N ALA A 422 -1.57 -36.49 -15.21
CA ALA A 422 -0.60 -36.86 -16.23
C ALA A 422 -1.29 -37.23 -17.54
N GLU A 423 -2.35 -38.04 -17.50
CA GLU A 423 -3.12 -38.43 -18.68
C GLU A 423 -3.83 -37.24 -19.32
N LYS A 424 -4.53 -36.38 -18.56
CA LYS A 424 -5.28 -35.28 -19.16
C LYS A 424 -4.39 -34.14 -19.69
N LEU A 425 -3.19 -33.98 -19.13
CA LEU A 425 -2.27 -32.90 -19.50
C LEU A 425 -1.05 -33.38 -20.31
N HIS A 426 -0.94 -34.67 -20.65
CA HIS A 426 0.22 -35.20 -21.40
C HIS A 426 0.50 -34.42 -22.68
N VAL A 427 -0.55 -34.00 -23.38
CA VAL A 427 -0.45 -33.23 -24.63
C VAL A 427 0.29 -31.91 -24.43
N LEU A 428 0.19 -31.27 -23.26
CA LEU A 428 0.95 -30.06 -22.96
C LEU A 428 2.44 -30.37 -22.82
N ILE A 429 2.77 -31.46 -22.14
CA ILE A 429 4.14 -31.92 -21.93
C ILE A 429 4.79 -32.31 -23.27
N ASP A 430 4.06 -33.02 -24.14
CA ASP A 430 4.52 -33.40 -25.47
C ASP A 430 4.79 -32.18 -26.37
N ASN A 431 4.02 -31.11 -26.20
CA ASN A 431 4.22 -29.81 -26.86
C ASN A 431 5.20 -28.88 -26.12
N LYS A 432 5.91 -29.39 -25.11
CA LYS A 432 6.90 -28.65 -24.30
C LYS A 432 6.35 -27.44 -23.55
N ILE A 433 5.05 -27.46 -23.23
CA ILE A 433 4.36 -26.43 -22.45
C ILE A 433 4.53 -26.79 -20.97
N ALA A 434 5.05 -25.85 -20.18
CA ALA A 434 5.24 -26.07 -18.74
C ALA A 434 3.89 -26.06 -17.99
N VAL A 435 3.77 -26.88 -16.95
CA VAL A 435 2.57 -26.95 -16.11
C VAL A 435 2.93 -26.53 -14.69
N GLY A 436 2.34 -25.41 -14.24
CA GLY A 436 2.45 -24.92 -12.88
C GLY A 436 1.27 -25.37 -12.03
N ILE A 437 1.53 -26.15 -10.98
CA ILE A 437 0.56 -26.59 -9.99
C ILE A 437 0.44 -25.51 -8.91
N GLU A 438 -0.73 -24.89 -8.81
CA GLU A 438 -1.00 -23.77 -7.93
C GLU A 438 -1.59 -24.20 -6.58
N ASN A 439 -1.06 -23.62 -5.49
CA ASN A 439 -1.60 -23.79 -4.14
C ASN A 439 -2.96 -23.12 -3.99
N LEU A 440 -3.81 -23.65 -3.11
CA LEU A 440 -5.15 -23.14 -2.87
C LEU A 440 -5.18 -22.17 -1.69
N HIS A 441 -6.17 -21.28 -1.70
CA HIS A 441 -6.57 -20.52 -0.51
C HIS A 441 -7.71 -21.20 0.25
N MET A 442 -7.73 -20.94 1.55
CA MET A 442 -8.72 -21.46 2.47
C MET A 442 -9.99 -20.60 2.50
N LYS A 443 -11.14 -21.23 2.26
CA LYS A 443 -12.46 -20.60 2.30
C LYS A 443 -13.08 -20.64 3.70
N PRO A 444 -14.06 -19.76 4.01
CA PRO A 444 -14.70 -19.65 5.33
C PRO A 444 -15.27 -20.93 5.94
N HIS A 445 -15.64 -21.91 5.11
CA HIS A 445 -16.27 -23.15 5.57
C HIS A 445 -15.28 -24.30 5.77
N TYR A 446 -14.00 -24.13 5.41
CA TYR A 446 -13.00 -25.17 5.64
C TYR A 446 -12.48 -25.10 7.07
N GLN A 447 -12.27 -26.27 7.67
CA GLN A 447 -11.63 -26.41 8.97
C GLN A 447 -10.14 -26.72 8.77
N PRO A 448 -9.24 -26.29 9.67
CA PRO A 448 -7.82 -26.60 9.59
C PRO A 448 -7.52 -28.03 10.10
N ASP A 449 -8.20 -29.02 9.53
CA ASP A 449 -8.06 -30.45 9.83
C ASP A 449 -7.98 -31.27 8.54
N MET A 450 -8.08 -32.60 8.61
CA MET A 450 -7.95 -33.49 7.46
C MET A 450 -9.08 -33.34 6.41
N THR A 451 -10.16 -32.61 6.74
CA THR A 451 -11.29 -32.38 5.82
C THR A 451 -11.06 -31.20 4.88
N ARG A 452 -10.03 -30.38 5.12
CA ARG A 452 -9.64 -29.30 4.21
C ARG A 452 -9.20 -29.85 2.86
N PRO A 453 -9.29 -29.05 1.79
CA PRO A 453 -8.64 -29.37 0.53
C PRO A 453 -7.12 -29.53 0.65
N PHE A 454 -6.56 -30.40 -0.18
CA PHE A 454 -5.12 -30.50 -0.40
C PHE A 454 -4.55 -29.22 -1.03
N GLY A 455 -3.27 -28.93 -0.76
CA GLY A 455 -2.50 -27.85 -1.38
C GLY A 455 -2.52 -26.52 -0.63
N PHE A 456 -2.62 -26.56 0.71
CA PHE A 456 -2.54 -25.35 1.56
C PHE A 456 -1.14 -25.10 2.14
N ILE A 457 -0.24 -26.08 2.05
CA ILE A 457 1.16 -26.01 2.53
C ILE A 457 2.15 -26.41 1.43
N PRO A 458 3.42 -25.97 1.47
CA PRO A 458 4.36 -26.20 0.37
C PRO A 458 4.66 -27.68 0.16
N GLU A 459 4.73 -28.49 1.23
CA GLU A 459 5.03 -29.92 1.13
C GLU A 459 3.99 -30.68 0.29
N GLU A 460 2.72 -30.28 0.34
CA GLU A 460 1.65 -30.88 -0.44
C GLU A 460 1.86 -30.62 -1.94
N CYS A 461 2.08 -29.36 -2.31
CA CYS A 461 2.34 -28.99 -3.71
C CYS A 461 3.61 -29.65 -4.26
N ILE A 462 4.70 -29.66 -3.46
CA ILE A 462 5.97 -30.30 -3.84
C ILE A 462 5.78 -31.81 -4.05
N THR A 463 5.13 -32.50 -3.09
CA THR A 463 4.87 -33.94 -3.18
C THR A 463 4.10 -34.29 -4.45
N PHE A 464 3.08 -33.50 -4.78
CA PHE A 464 2.28 -33.74 -5.99
C PHE A 464 3.07 -33.49 -7.27
N VAL A 465 3.85 -32.40 -7.33
CA VAL A 465 4.74 -32.11 -8.47
C VAL A 465 5.80 -33.20 -8.64
N GLU A 466 6.42 -33.67 -7.57
CA GLU A 466 7.39 -34.77 -7.63
C GLU A 466 6.78 -36.07 -8.16
N LYS A 467 5.55 -36.38 -7.75
CA LYS A 467 4.81 -37.53 -8.28
C LYS A 467 4.57 -37.39 -9.78
N LEU A 468 4.13 -36.22 -10.24
CA LEU A 468 3.90 -35.95 -11.67
C LEU A 468 5.20 -36.02 -12.49
N ARG A 469 6.30 -35.45 -11.99
CA ARG A 469 7.63 -35.56 -12.60
C ARG A 469 8.07 -37.01 -12.72
N LYS A 470 7.87 -37.81 -11.68
CA LYS A 470 8.23 -39.24 -11.67
C LYS A 470 7.39 -40.05 -12.64
N LEU A 471 6.08 -39.81 -12.71
CA LEU A 471 5.17 -40.52 -13.61
C LEU A 471 5.45 -40.20 -15.09
N THR A 472 5.74 -38.94 -15.39
CA THR A 472 5.90 -38.47 -16.78
C THR A 472 7.36 -38.43 -17.25
N GLY A 473 8.33 -38.53 -16.33
CA GLY A 473 9.75 -38.35 -16.64
C GLY A 473 10.13 -36.91 -17.07
N SER A 474 9.26 -35.93 -16.82
CA SER A 474 9.42 -34.55 -17.32
C SER A 474 9.61 -33.53 -16.20
N LEU A 475 10.56 -32.61 -16.38
CA LEU A 475 10.78 -31.46 -15.47
C LEU A 475 9.86 -30.27 -15.75
N LEU A 476 8.98 -30.35 -16.76
CA LEU A 476 8.04 -29.29 -17.13
C LEU A 476 6.93 -29.08 -16.08
N TRP A 477 6.74 -30.04 -15.17
CA TRP A 477 5.89 -29.88 -13.99
C TRP A 477 6.62 -29.08 -12.92
N GLY A 478 5.96 -28.08 -12.35
CA GLY A 478 6.50 -27.25 -11.27
C GLY A 478 5.41 -26.70 -10.36
N CYS A 479 5.82 -26.09 -9.27
CA CYS A 479 4.94 -25.33 -8.39
C CYS A 479 4.71 -23.94 -8.99
N HIS A 480 3.44 -23.57 -9.14
CA HIS A 480 3.05 -22.18 -9.33
C HIS A 480 2.66 -21.62 -7.96
N PHE A 481 3.39 -20.62 -7.47
CA PHE A 481 3.17 -20.13 -6.11
C PHE A 481 2.30 -18.89 -6.10
N ASP A 482 1.07 -19.02 -5.60
CA ASP A 482 0.24 -17.88 -5.24
C ASP A 482 0.54 -17.44 -3.80
N SER A 483 1.20 -16.28 -3.72
CA SER A 483 1.62 -15.67 -2.48
C SER A 483 0.48 -15.19 -1.60
N GLY A 484 -0.63 -14.76 -2.20
CA GLY A 484 -1.79 -14.32 -1.45
C GLY A 484 -2.59 -15.49 -0.89
N HIS A 485 -2.72 -16.58 -1.64
CA HIS A 485 -3.29 -17.83 -1.14
C HIS A 485 -2.54 -18.31 0.10
N ALA A 486 -1.21 -18.44 0.02
CA ALA A 486 -0.41 -18.87 1.16
C ALA A 486 -0.53 -17.91 2.36
N TYR A 487 -0.49 -16.61 2.12
CA TYR A 487 -0.65 -15.61 3.18
C TYR A 487 -1.98 -15.76 3.94
N SER A 488 -3.08 -16.02 3.23
CA SER A 488 -4.43 -16.15 3.80
C SER A 488 -4.75 -17.51 4.44
N ASN A 489 -3.88 -18.51 4.30
CA ASN A 489 -4.12 -19.86 4.81
C ASN A 489 -3.86 -20.02 6.32
N TYR A 490 -4.43 -19.16 7.18
CA TYR A 490 -4.28 -19.30 8.64
C TYR A 490 -5.03 -20.54 9.20
N PRO A 491 -4.39 -21.41 10.02
CA PRO A 491 -3.16 -21.15 10.78
C PRO A 491 -1.87 -21.60 10.08
N TYR A 492 -1.94 -22.23 8.90
CA TYR A 492 -0.76 -22.72 8.19
C TYR A 492 0.22 -21.60 7.84
N SER A 493 -0.27 -20.39 7.57
CA SER A 493 0.55 -19.21 7.29
C SER A 493 1.42 -18.76 8.47
N GLU A 494 1.15 -19.21 9.71
CA GLU A 494 2.05 -18.97 10.86
C GLU A 494 3.36 -19.76 10.76
N LYS A 495 3.30 -20.97 10.18
CA LYS A 495 4.46 -21.85 10.00
C LYS A 495 5.07 -21.72 8.60
N TYR A 496 4.22 -21.52 7.60
CA TYR A 496 4.56 -21.48 6.19
C TYR A 496 4.20 -20.11 5.63
N ASP A 497 4.93 -19.09 6.07
CA ASP A 497 4.81 -17.75 5.49
C ASP A 497 5.30 -17.71 4.03
N THR A 498 5.10 -16.59 3.35
CA THR A 498 5.43 -16.45 1.93
C THR A 498 6.91 -16.64 1.62
N ALA A 499 7.81 -16.23 2.53
CA ALA A 499 9.24 -16.45 2.35
C ALA A 499 9.59 -17.94 2.49
N LYS A 500 8.98 -18.63 3.45
CA LYS A 500 9.17 -20.06 3.67
C LYS A 500 8.67 -20.89 2.48
N TRP A 501 7.55 -20.49 1.86
CA TRP A 501 7.09 -21.09 0.61
C TRP A 501 8.13 -21.01 -0.50
N LEU A 502 8.75 -19.84 -0.71
CA LEU A 502 9.81 -19.70 -1.73
C LEU A 502 11.02 -20.58 -1.42
N GLU A 503 11.47 -20.57 -0.17
CA GLU A 503 12.62 -21.37 0.27
C GLU A 503 12.39 -22.86 0.02
N MET A 504 11.21 -23.37 0.39
CA MET A 504 10.87 -24.79 0.29
C MET A 504 10.60 -25.22 -1.14
N CYS A 505 9.87 -24.42 -1.92
CA CYS A 505 9.61 -24.74 -3.32
C CYS A 505 10.88 -24.61 -4.17
N GLY A 506 11.72 -23.60 -3.94
CA GLY A 506 13.01 -23.41 -4.61
C GLY A 506 12.98 -23.74 -6.12
N ASN A 507 13.80 -24.71 -6.54
CA ASN A 507 13.91 -25.14 -7.95
C ASN A 507 12.64 -25.83 -8.52
N TYR A 508 11.63 -26.10 -7.71
CA TYR A 508 10.32 -26.55 -8.20
C TYR A 508 9.47 -25.38 -8.72
N LEU A 509 9.78 -24.12 -8.35
CA LEU A 509 9.01 -22.95 -8.78
C LEU A 509 9.11 -22.75 -10.31
N ASN A 510 7.96 -22.62 -10.97
CA ASN A 510 7.87 -22.30 -12.39
C ASN A 510 6.91 -21.15 -12.72
N GLY A 511 6.38 -20.47 -11.71
CA GLY A 511 5.61 -19.24 -11.84
C GLY A 511 5.08 -18.77 -10.48
N LEU A 512 4.72 -17.49 -10.40
CA LEU A 512 4.18 -16.88 -9.18
C LEU A 512 2.96 -16.01 -9.50
N HIS A 513 1.95 -16.06 -8.63
CA HIS A 513 0.89 -15.06 -8.56
C HIS A 513 1.14 -14.08 -7.42
N LEU A 514 1.05 -12.80 -7.77
CA LEU A 514 1.32 -11.68 -6.89
C LEU A 514 0.07 -10.82 -6.74
N HIS A 515 -0.41 -10.70 -5.51
CA HIS A 515 -1.44 -9.73 -5.13
C HIS A 515 -1.42 -9.51 -3.62
N GLN A 516 -2.10 -8.47 -3.16
CA GLN A 516 -2.23 -8.17 -1.72
C GLN A 516 -3.68 -8.36 -1.24
N PHE A 517 -3.86 -8.07 0.04
CA PHE A 517 -5.11 -7.94 0.77
C PHE A 517 -5.20 -6.53 1.37
N GLU A 518 -6.42 -6.05 1.61
CA GLU A 518 -6.65 -4.74 2.23
C GLU A 518 -6.24 -4.70 3.71
N CYS A 519 -6.13 -5.86 4.36
CA CYS A 519 -5.77 -5.96 5.78
C CYS A 519 -4.96 -7.24 6.06
N MET A 520 -4.39 -7.30 7.26
CA MET A 520 -3.60 -8.43 7.74
C MET A 520 -4.48 -9.62 8.13
N VAL A 521 -4.00 -10.84 7.86
CA VAL A 521 -4.60 -12.07 8.35
C VAL A 521 -4.37 -12.18 9.86
N THR A 522 -5.44 -12.33 10.64
CA THR A 522 -5.37 -12.47 12.11
C THR A 522 -6.21 -13.65 12.60
N PRO A 523 -5.94 -14.20 13.79
CA PRO A 523 -6.82 -15.18 14.43
C PRO A 523 -8.25 -14.62 14.55
N GLY A 524 -9.18 -15.14 13.74
CA GLY A 524 -10.57 -14.67 13.66
C GLY A 524 -10.94 -13.82 12.41
N LYS A 525 -9.95 -13.39 11.61
CA LYS A 525 -10.12 -12.80 10.27
C LYS A 525 -9.20 -13.50 9.27
N ASN A 526 -9.44 -14.79 9.06
CA ASN A 526 -8.61 -15.71 8.28
C ASN A 526 -9.16 -16.01 6.87
N HIS A 527 -10.21 -15.32 6.43
CA HIS A 527 -10.83 -15.53 5.11
C HIS A 527 -11.02 -14.20 4.39
N LEU A 528 -9.91 -13.50 4.19
CA LEU A 528 -9.90 -12.17 3.58
C LEU A 528 -10.16 -12.25 2.08
N SER A 529 -10.83 -11.23 1.54
CA SER A 529 -10.94 -11.05 0.09
C SER A 529 -9.61 -10.52 -0.46
N GLY A 530 -8.89 -11.36 -1.20
CA GLY A 530 -7.59 -11.03 -1.81
C GLY A 530 -7.70 -10.36 -3.17
N HIS A 531 -6.65 -10.52 -3.99
CA HIS A 531 -6.50 -9.95 -5.33
C HIS A 531 -6.56 -8.42 -5.38
N THR A 532 -6.03 -7.76 -4.36
CA THR A 532 -5.96 -6.28 -4.29
C THR A 532 -4.62 -5.76 -4.80
N HIS A 533 -4.64 -4.48 -5.16
CA HIS A 533 -3.48 -3.75 -5.65
C HIS A 533 -2.27 -3.81 -4.71
N ILE A 534 -1.07 -3.81 -5.29
CA ILE A 534 0.20 -3.78 -4.55
C ILE A 534 0.50 -2.34 -4.16
N CYS A 535 0.40 -2.01 -2.88
CA CYS A 535 0.62 -0.64 -2.36
C CYS A 535 2.09 -0.21 -2.52
N SER A 536 3.02 -1.08 -2.11
CA SER A 536 4.46 -0.92 -2.35
C SER A 536 5.21 -2.25 -2.23
N GLY A 537 6.54 -2.23 -2.39
CA GLY A 537 7.39 -3.41 -2.18
C GLY A 537 7.65 -3.74 -0.71
N ASN A 538 7.40 -2.81 0.22
CA ASN A 538 7.65 -2.96 1.65
C ASN A 538 6.43 -2.67 2.54
N THR A 539 5.25 -2.47 1.94
CA THR A 539 3.98 -2.23 2.64
C THR A 539 2.86 -3.05 1.98
N GLY A 540 1.74 -3.18 2.70
CA GLY A 540 0.62 -4.03 2.29
C GLY A 540 0.77 -5.48 2.80
N HIS A 541 -0.24 -6.30 2.51
CA HIS A 541 -0.38 -7.63 3.12
C HIS A 541 -0.55 -8.70 2.03
N PRO A 542 0.37 -9.67 1.88
CA PRO A 542 1.71 -9.69 2.49
C PRO A 542 2.57 -8.54 1.97
N ASN A 543 3.56 -8.11 2.78
CA ASN A 543 4.67 -7.31 2.29
C ASN A 543 5.42 -8.14 1.24
N MET A 544 5.86 -7.55 0.13
CA MET A 544 6.45 -8.25 -1.02
C MET A 544 7.99 -8.27 -1.03
N TYR A 545 8.65 -7.80 0.03
CA TYR A 545 10.11 -7.66 0.09
C TYR A 545 10.86 -8.96 -0.18
N TRP A 546 10.34 -10.08 0.31
CA TRP A 546 10.91 -11.42 0.18
C TRP A 546 11.12 -11.85 -1.28
N ILE A 547 10.31 -11.34 -2.23
CA ILE A 547 10.45 -11.65 -3.67
C ILE A 547 11.79 -11.15 -4.20
N PHE A 548 12.17 -9.94 -3.81
CA PHE A 548 13.36 -9.30 -4.32
C PHE A 548 14.62 -9.95 -3.73
N GLU A 549 14.61 -10.26 -2.44
CA GLU A 549 15.70 -11.00 -1.80
C GLU A 549 15.87 -12.39 -2.43
N ALA A 550 14.75 -13.11 -2.65
CA ALA A 550 14.78 -14.43 -3.25
C ALA A 550 15.27 -14.40 -4.71
N TRP A 551 14.87 -13.40 -5.49
CA TRP A 551 15.39 -13.19 -6.85
C TRP A 551 16.88 -12.92 -6.86
N GLN A 552 17.36 -11.99 -6.01
CA GLN A 552 18.78 -11.66 -5.92
C GLN A 552 19.65 -12.87 -5.56
N ASN A 553 19.15 -13.70 -4.65
CA ASN A 553 19.84 -14.91 -4.19
C ASN A 553 19.69 -16.09 -5.16
N GLY A 554 19.03 -15.90 -6.31
CA GLY A 554 18.83 -16.94 -7.32
C GLY A 554 17.94 -18.10 -6.87
N ILE A 555 17.07 -17.88 -5.87
CA ILE A 555 16.15 -18.90 -5.36
C ILE A 555 15.14 -19.28 -6.45
N PHE A 556 14.68 -18.30 -7.24
CA PHE A 556 13.78 -18.53 -8.36
C PHE A 556 14.01 -17.48 -9.47
N HIS A 557 13.82 -17.90 -10.72
CA HIS A 557 13.85 -17.05 -11.92
C HIS A 557 12.65 -17.42 -12.82
N ALA A 558 11.46 -17.23 -12.29
CA ALA A 558 10.20 -17.66 -12.89
C ALA A 558 9.29 -16.46 -13.21
N PRO A 559 8.30 -16.59 -14.12
CA PRO A 559 7.36 -15.52 -14.41
C PRO A 559 6.53 -15.15 -13.17
N MET A 560 6.43 -13.86 -12.90
CA MET A 560 5.63 -13.27 -11.83
C MET A 560 4.46 -12.53 -12.45
N ILE A 561 3.24 -12.96 -12.11
CA ILE A 561 2.01 -12.50 -12.75
C ILE A 561 1.15 -11.78 -11.69
N LEU A 562 0.80 -10.54 -11.96
CA LEU A 562 -0.07 -9.74 -11.10
C LEU A 562 -1.53 -10.14 -11.31
N GLU A 563 -2.12 -10.81 -10.32
CA GLU A 563 -3.53 -11.22 -10.34
C GLU A 563 -4.40 -10.29 -9.48
N ILE A 564 -4.68 -9.10 -10.02
CA ILE A 564 -5.38 -8.02 -9.31
C ILE A 564 -6.71 -7.72 -9.98
N HIS A 565 -7.80 -7.80 -9.22
CA HIS A 565 -9.14 -7.48 -9.70
C HIS A 565 -10.09 -6.94 -8.63
N ASN A 566 -9.60 -6.76 -7.40
CA ASN A 566 -10.32 -6.21 -6.26
C ASN A 566 -9.60 -4.95 -5.72
N GLY A 567 -10.25 -4.25 -4.79
CA GLY A 567 -9.73 -3.03 -4.16
C GLY A 567 -9.83 -1.79 -5.05
N ARG A 568 -9.22 -0.69 -4.58
CA ARG A 568 -9.35 0.66 -5.17
C ARG A 568 -8.99 0.75 -6.66
N GLU A 569 -8.02 -0.03 -7.12
CA GLU A 569 -7.50 0.10 -8.48
C GLU A 569 -8.06 -0.92 -9.49
N SER A 570 -8.81 -1.94 -9.05
CA SER A 570 -9.56 -2.93 -9.85
C SER A 570 -8.88 -3.53 -11.11
N ASN A 571 -7.57 -3.33 -11.32
CA ASN A 571 -6.76 -3.77 -12.45
C ASN A 571 -5.26 -3.84 -12.06
N PRO A 572 -4.44 -4.62 -12.77
CA PRO A 572 -3.05 -4.88 -12.37
C PRO A 572 -2.05 -3.81 -12.83
N PHE A 573 -2.39 -2.92 -13.77
CA PHE A 573 -1.43 -2.06 -14.45
C PHE A 573 -0.77 -1.04 -13.51
N SER A 574 -1.54 -0.43 -12.62
CA SER A 574 -1.00 0.52 -11.64
C SER A 574 0.02 -0.13 -10.69
N SER A 575 -0.25 -1.38 -10.29
CA SER A 575 0.67 -2.16 -9.45
C SER A 575 1.93 -2.56 -10.22
N LEU A 576 1.80 -2.91 -11.52
CA LEU A 576 2.95 -3.15 -12.39
C LEU A 576 3.87 -1.93 -12.48
N GLN A 577 3.29 -0.75 -12.70
CA GLN A 577 4.04 0.50 -12.79
C GLN A 577 4.72 0.86 -11.46
N ARG A 578 4.08 0.57 -10.32
CA ARG A 578 4.71 0.74 -9.01
C ARG A 578 5.94 -0.15 -8.84
N ILE A 579 5.84 -1.44 -9.17
CA ILE A 579 6.99 -2.35 -9.08
C ILE A 579 8.11 -1.93 -10.05
N LYS A 580 7.79 -1.56 -11.30
CA LYS A 580 8.78 -1.05 -12.27
C LYS A 580 9.58 0.11 -11.69
N ARG A 581 8.88 1.11 -11.13
CA ARG A 581 9.53 2.26 -10.50
C ARG A 581 10.42 1.87 -9.32
N MET A 582 10.09 0.84 -8.55
CA MET A 582 10.94 0.38 -7.45
C MET A 582 12.26 -0.22 -7.92
N ILE A 583 12.27 -0.85 -9.11
CA ILE A 583 13.47 -1.47 -9.69
C ILE A 583 14.34 -0.44 -10.43
N GLU A 584 13.73 0.59 -11.02
CA GLU A 584 14.42 1.61 -11.83
C GLU A 584 15.03 2.77 -11.02
N LEU A 585 14.69 2.91 -9.73
CA LEU A 585 15.22 3.92 -8.79
C LEU A 585 16.47 3.44 -8.03
#